data_AF-A0A847W0D1-F1
#
_entry.id   AF-A0A847W0D1-F1
#
_cell.length_a   1.000
_cell.length_b   1.000
_cell.length_c   1.000
_cell.angle_alpha   90.00
_cell.angle_beta   90.00
_cell.angle_gamma   90.00
#
_symmetry.space_group_name_H-M   'P 1'
#
loop_
_entity.id
_entity.type
_entity.pdbx_description
1 polymer ?
#
loop_
_entity_poly.entity_id
_entity_poly.type
_entity_poly.pdbx_seq_one_letter_code
_entity_poly.pdbx_strand_id
1 'polypeptide(L)' 'MKTKKLPNKKYLRIFDEQFIEWITEIMSQEQMKYANAQDVAHEIEAQFGGVASSHFLRIRRMRLNVRDFLPKKEG' A
#
# COMPACT_ATOMS: atom_id res chain seq x y z
N MET A 1 7.50 8.21 18.14
CA MET A 1 7.32 9.28 17.12
C MET A 1 5.83 9.55 16.95
N LYS A 2 5.37 10.80 17.13
CA LYS A 2 3.95 11.16 16.93
C LYS A 2 3.71 11.42 15.44
N THR A 3 3.11 10.47 14.73
CA THR A 3 2.65 10.64 13.35
C THR A 3 1.52 11.67 13.33
N LYS A 4 1.85 12.90 12.92
CA LYS A 4 0.88 13.97 12.68
C LYS A 4 0.00 13.55 11.50
N LYS A 5 -1.23 13.08 11.78
CA LYS A 5 -2.24 12.84 10.74
C LYS A 5 -2.49 14.14 9.98
N LEU A 6 -2.17 14.16 8.70
CA LEU A 6 -2.35 15.32 7.82
C LEU A 6 -3.85 15.62 7.65
N PRO A 7 -4.30 16.86 7.90
CA PRO A 7 -5.72 17.23 7.97
C PRO A 7 -6.42 17.37 6.61
N ASN A 8 -5.82 16.90 5.52
CA ASN A 8 -6.51 16.83 4.22
C ASN A 8 -5.96 15.65 3.42
N LYS A 9 -6.84 14.70 3.09
CA LYS A 9 -6.55 13.57 2.18
C LYS A 9 -6.32 14.13 0.78
N LYS A 10 -5.13 14.69 0.52
CA LYS A 10 -4.72 15.15 -0.81
C LYS A 10 -4.30 13.95 -1.65
N TYR A 11 -4.62 13.98 -2.94
CA TYR A 11 -4.08 13.03 -3.91
C TYR A 11 -2.56 13.14 -3.92
N LEU A 12 -1.87 12.07 -3.52
CA LEU A 12 -0.41 12.00 -3.55
C LEU A 12 0.05 11.73 -4.98
N ARG A 13 0.95 12.58 -5.49
CA ARG A 13 1.66 12.32 -6.74
C ARG A 13 2.92 11.53 -6.41
N ILE A 14 2.90 10.23 -6.68
CA ILE A 14 4.01 9.29 -6.47
C ILE A 14 4.26 8.52 -7.76
N PHE A 15 5.51 8.13 -8.00
CA PHE A 15 5.91 7.30 -9.13
C PHE A 15 5.47 5.84 -8.94
N ASP A 16 5.41 5.07 -10.03
CA ASP A 16 4.94 3.69 -10.00
C ASP A 16 5.90 2.79 -9.21
N GLU A 17 7.21 3.01 -9.34
CA GLU A 17 8.27 2.29 -8.63
C GLU A 17 8.12 2.47 -7.11
N GLN A 18 7.97 3.72 -6.66
CA GLN A 18 7.78 4.03 -5.25
C GLN A 18 6.50 3.38 -4.70
N PHE A 19 5.45 3.30 -5.51
CA PHE A 19 4.19 2.68 -5.10
C PHE A 19 4.32 1.16 -4.96
N ILE A 20 5.10 0.52 -5.84
CA ILE A 20 5.43 -0.91 -5.75
C ILE A 20 6.27 -1.19 -4.49
N GLU A 21 7.24 -0.34 -4.17
CA GLU A 21 8.01 -0.45 -2.92
C GLU A 21 7.11 -0.40 -1.69
N TRP A 22 6.14 0.53 -1.64
CA TRP A 22 5.17 0.60 -0.54
C TRP A 22 4.33 -0.67 -0.42
N ILE A 23 3.82 -1.20 -1.53
CA ILE A 23 3.07 -2.47 -1.50
C ILE A 23 3.95 -3.60 -0.98
N THR A 24 5.22 -3.64 -1.37
CA THR A 24 6.19 -4.64 -0.92
C THR A 24 6.43 -4.52 0.59
N GLU A 25 6.64 -3.30 1.09
CA GLU A 25 6.84 -3.03 2.52
C GLU A 25 5.59 -3.42 3.33
N ILE A 26 4.40 -3.05 2.87
CA ILE A 26 3.13 -3.44 3.52
C ILE A 26 2.95 -4.96 3.53
N MET A 27 3.13 -5.62 2.38
CA MET A 27 2.91 -7.07 2.26
C MET A 27 3.97 -7.90 2.98
N SER A 28 5.11 -7.31 3.36
CA SER A 28 6.11 -7.95 4.23
C SER A 28 5.66 -8.09 5.68
N GLN A 29 4.66 -7.32 6.12
CA GLN A 29 4.15 -7.34 7.48
C GLN A 29 3.30 -8.60 7.71
N GLU A 30 3.56 -9.33 8.82
CA GLU A 30 2.90 -10.61 9.10
C GLU A 30 1.36 -10.53 9.09
N GLN A 31 0.81 -9.43 9.63
CA GLN A 31 -0.64 -9.16 9.66
C GLN A 31 -1.26 -9.00 8.26
N MET A 32 -0.46 -8.70 7.24
CA MET A 32 -0.92 -8.46 5.87
C MET A 32 -0.94 -9.74 5.01
N LYS A 33 -0.58 -10.90 5.58
CA LYS A 33 -0.53 -12.19 4.87
C LYS A 33 -1.81 -12.55 4.10
N TYR A 34 -2.97 -12.16 4.63
CA TYR A 34 -4.28 -12.42 4.02
C TYR A 34 -4.97 -11.16 3.50
N ALA A 35 -4.28 -10.03 3.49
CA ALA A 35 -4.81 -8.75 3.08
C ALA A 35 -5.24 -8.78 1.60
N ASN A 36 -6.38 -8.15 1.31
CA ASN A 36 -6.81 -7.87 -0.05
C ASN A 36 -6.31 -6.48 -0.50
N ALA A 37 -6.54 -6.13 -1.77
CA ALA A 37 -6.09 -4.85 -2.31
C ALA A 37 -6.67 -3.61 -1.59
N GLN A 38 -7.86 -3.72 -1.01
CA GLN A 38 -8.47 -2.64 -0.23
C GLN A 38 -7.77 -2.48 1.12
N ASP A 39 -7.47 -3.58 1.81
CA ASP A 39 -6.73 -3.57 3.07
C ASP A 39 -5.33 -2.95 2.87
N VAL A 40 -4.62 -3.37 1.81
CA VAL A 40 -3.32 -2.80 1.44
C VAL A 40 -3.43 -1.29 1.16
N ALA A 41 -4.46 -0.84 0.45
CA ALA A 41 -4.66 0.57 0.16
C ALA A 41 -4.94 1.41 1.43
N HIS A 42 -5.65 0.85 2.41
CA HIS A 42 -5.85 1.49 3.72
C HIS A 42 -4.55 1.54 4.52
N GLU A 43 -3.74 0.48 4.48
CA GLU A 43 -2.46 0.47 5.18
C GLU A 43 -1.47 1.46 4.55
N ILE A 44 -1.46 1.60 3.22
CA ILE A 44 -0.69 2.65 2.53
C ILE A 44 -1.13 4.04 2.99
N GLU A 45 -2.44 4.28 3.10
CA GLU A 45 -2.98 5.55 3.63
C GLU A 45 -2.53 5.81 5.08
N ALA A 46 -2.50 4.77 5.92
CA ALA A 46 -2.10 4.88 7.31
C ALA A 46 -0.60 5.17 7.49
N GLN A 47 0.27 4.52 6.70
CA GLN A 47 1.72 4.59 6.85
C GLN A 47 2.37 5.71 6.02
N PHE A 48 1.94 5.88 4.76
CA PHE A 48 2.55 6.81 3.81
C PHE A 48 1.66 8.01 3.43
N GLY A 49 0.36 7.93 3.76
CA GLY A 49 -0.62 8.98 3.49
C GLY A 49 -1.33 8.84 2.14
N GLY A 50 -1.99 9.92 1.71
CA GLY A 50 -2.82 9.92 0.50
C GLY A 50 -4.26 9.49 0.78
N VAL A 51 -4.93 8.95 -0.23
CA VAL A 51 -6.34 8.51 -0.11
C VAL A 51 -6.42 7.03 -0.47
N ALA A 52 -6.96 6.21 0.43
CA ALA A 52 -7.07 4.77 0.21
C ALA A 52 -7.82 4.42 -1.09
N SER A 53 -8.90 5.15 -1.42
CA SER A 53 -9.63 4.94 -2.69
C SER A 53 -8.77 5.22 -3.93
N SER A 54 -7.87 6.21 -3.87
CA SER A 54 -6.93 6.51 -4.95
C SER A 54 -5.89 5.39 -5.10
N HIS A 55 -5.34 4.91 -3.98
CA HIS A 55 -4.37 3.81 -3.98
C HIS A 55 -4.98 2.51 -4.49
N PHE A 56 -6.20 2.20 -4.06
CA PHE A 56 -6.95 1.04 -4.53
C PHE A 56 -7.20 1.10 -6.05
N LEU A 57 -7.62 2.27 -6.57
CA LEU A 57 -7.77 2.46 -8.01
C LEU A 57 -6.45 2.30 -8.75
N ARG A 58 -5.34 2.74 -8.16
CA ARG A 58 -4.00 2.57 -8.75
C ARG A 58 -3.59 1.11 -8.82
N ILE A 59 -3.75 0.33 -7.74
CA ILE A 59 -3.52 -1.13 -7.72
C ILE A 59 -4.29 -1.80 -8.87
N ARG A 60 -5.57 -1.45 -9.04
CA ARG A 60 -6.40 -1.98 -10.14
C ARG A 60 -5.93 -1.55 -11.53
N ARG A 61 -5.57 -0.27 -11.72
CA ARG A 61 -5.09 0.24 -13.02
C ARG A 61 -3.78 -0.40 -13.45
N MET A 62 -2.88 -0.60 -12.50
CA MET A 62 -1.60 -1.27 -12.70
C MET A 62 -1.74 -2.80 -12.78
N ARG A 63 -2.95 -3.35 -12.55
CA ARG A 63 -3.23 -4.80 -12.52
C ARG A 63 -2.32 -5.56 -11.55
N LEU A 64 -1.96 -4.92 -10.43
CA LEU A 64 -1.11 -5.55 -9.43
C LEU A 64 -1.90 -6.57 -8.62
N ASN A 65 -1.38 -7.78 -8.51
CA ASN A 65 -1.84 -8.75 -7.54
C ASN A 65 -1.00 -8.60 -6.27
N VAL A 66 -1.59 -8.06 -5.21
CA VAL A 66 -0.87 -7.76 -3.95
C VAL A 66 -0.21 -8.98 -3.33
N ARG A 67 -0.72 -10.19 -3.59
CA ARG A 67 -0.13 -11.44 -3.08
C ARG A 67 1.20 -11.79 -3.72
N ASP A 68 1.50 -11.25 -4.90
CA ASP A 68 2.79 -11.45 -5.58
C ASP A 68 3.94 -10.77 -4.82
N PHE A 69 3.61 -9.85 -3.91
CA PHE A 69 4.54 -9.10 -3.07
C PHE A 69 4.75 -9.72 -1.69
N LEU A 70 4.11 -10.86 -1.40
CA LEU A 70 4.41 -11.60 -0.18
C LEU A 70 5.89 -12.05 -0.20
N PRO A 71 6.57 -12.02 0.96
CA PRO A 71 7.92 -12.56 1.04
C PRO A 71 7.88 -14.02 0.60
N LYS A 72 8.66 -14.35 -0.43
CA LYS A 72 8.85 -15.75 -0.81
C LYS A 72 9.51 -16.43 0.38
N LYS A 73 8.90 -17.51 0.88
CA LYS A 73 9.62 -18.39 1.80
C LYS A 73 10.88 -18.83 1.07
N GLU A 74 12.04 -18.36 1.52
CA GLU A 74 13.29 -19.03 1.20
C GLU A 74 13.13 -20.46 1.73
N GLY A 75 13.01 -21.39 0.80
CA GLY A 75 13.04 -22.83 1.04
C GLY A 75 14.42 -23.35 0.72
#